data_AF-A0A958HSQ3-F1
#
_entry.id   AF-A0A958HSQ3-F1
#
_cell.length_a   1.000
_cell.length_b   1.000
_cell.length_c   1.000
_cell.angle_alpha   90.00
_cell.angle_beta   90.00
_cell.angle_gamma   90.00
#
_symmetry.space_group_name_H-M   'P 1'
#
loop_
_entity.id
_entity.type
_entity.pdbx_description
1 polymer ?
#
loop_
_entity_poly.entity_id
_entity_poly.type
_entity_poly.pdbx_seq_one_letter_code
_entity_poly.pdbx_strand_id
1 'polypeptide(L)'
;YRKTGPARVFTSERAAIAAVKGLSGDPVRAGDVIALIGCGPMGTGMEETYQLTSALKYLPHGKKVALITDARFSGVSTGACIGHVGPEALAGGPLGRLRDGDTIRITVDRVSLAGSIDLVVEGDACRGTQLLAARSPHPDLRPNPDLPDDTRLWAALQNLSGGTWGGCVYDVDAIVEALNSMG
;
A
#
# COMPACT_ATOMS: atom_id res chain seq x y z
N TYR A 1 14.96 -13.11 0.63
CA TYR A 1 14.01 -13.04 -0.49
C TYR A 1 14.39 -11.86 -1.36
N ARG A 2 14.43 -12.03 -2.68
CA ARG A 2 14.69 -10.94 -3.63
C ARG A 2 13.73 -11.07 -4.80
N LYS A 3 13.10 -9.97 -5.19
CA LYS A 3 12.21 -9.90 -6.36
C LYS A 3 12.34 -8.55 -7.02
N THR A 4 12.28 -8.52 -8.34
CA THR A 4 12.15 -7.31 -9.13
C THR A 4 11.10 -7.56 -10.20
N GLY A 5 10.19 -6.60 -10.38
CA GLY A 5 9.11 -6.75 -11.34
C GLY A 5 8.30 -5.47 -11.54
N PRO A 6 7.47 -5.43 -12.59
CA PRO A 6 6.63 -4.27 -12.87
C PRO A 6 5.50 -4.16 -11.84
N ALA A 7 5.20 -2.93 -11.43
CA ALA A 7 4.07 -2.60 -10.58
C ALA A 7 2.77 -2.79 -11.36
N ARG A 8 1.78 -3.35 -10.66
CA ARG A 8 0.36 -3.35 -11.03
C ARG A 8 -0.39 -2.61 -9.93
N VAL A 9 -0.78 -1.37 -10.19
CA VAL A 9 -1.31 -0.45 -9.19
C VAL A 9 -2.84 -0.54 -9.19
N PHE A 10 -3.41 -0.76 -8.01
CA PHE A 10 -4.85 -0.82 -7.82
C PHE A 10 -5.24 0.08 -6.65
N THR A 11 -6.31 0.84 -6.81
CA THR A 11 -6.89 1.70 -5.75
C THR A 11 -8.10 1.05 -5.05
N SER A 12 -8.41 -0.21 -5.39
CA SER A 12 -9.46 -0.98 -4.70
C SER A 12 -9.17 -2.48 -4.75
N GLU A 13 -9.52 -3.19 -3.67
CA GLU A 13 -9.34 -4.63 -3.60
C GLU A 13 -10.16 -5.35 -4.69
N ARG A 14 -11.37 -4.86 -4.98
CA ARG A 14 -12.24 -5.40 -6.04
C ARG A 14 -11.57 -5.42 -7.41
N ALA A 15 -10.88 -4.32 -7.78
CA ALA A 15 -10.16 -4.26 -9.06
C ALA A 15 -8.95 -5.21 -9.08
N ALA A 16 -8.20 -5.28 -7.97
CA ALA A 16 -7.07 -6.19 -7.83
C ALA A 16 -7.52 -7.67 -7.94
N ILE A 17 -8.62 -8.03 -7.27
CA ILE A 17 -9.21 -9.38 -7.34
C ILE A 17 -9.65 -9.71 -8.76
N ALA A 18 -10.31 -8.77 -9.46
CA ALA A 18 -10.72 -8.98 -10.84
C ALA A 18 -9.52 -9.27 -11.75
N ALA A 19 -8.42 -8.53 -11.58
CA ALA A 19 -7.20 -8.75 -12.34
C ALA A 19 -6.50 -10.07 -12.00
N VAL A 20 -6.47 -10.46 -10.72
CA VAL A 20 -5.96 -11.77 -10.28
C VAL A 20 -6.79 -12.92 -10.83
N LYS A 21 -8.12 -12.78 -10.88
CA LYS A 21 -9.03 -13.81 -11.40
C LYS A 21 -9.10 -13.86 -12.93
N GLY A 22 -8.38 -12.99 -13.64
CA GLY A 22 -8.45 -12.91 -15.10
C GLY A 22 -9.77 -12.35 -15.65
N LEU A 23 -10.49 -11.59 -14.83
CA LEU A 23 -11.76 -10.95 -15.17
C LEU A 23 -11.59 -9.49 -15.63
N SER A 24 -10.35 -9.01 -15.74
CA SER A 24 -9.99 -7.70 -16.31
C SER A 24 -9.39 -7.88 -17.72
N GLY A 25 -9.40 -6.80 -18.51
CA GLY A 25 -8.74 -6.77 -19.83
C GLY A 25 -7.21 -6.90 -19.78
N ASP A 26 -6.60 -6.70 -18.62
CA ASP A 26 -5.17 -6.94 -18.38
C ASP A 26 -4.99 -7.72 -17.07
N PRO A 27 -4.88 -9.06 -17.12
CA PRO A 27 -4.74 -9.89 -15.93
C PRO A 27 -3.36 -9.75 -15.28
N VAL A 28 -3.27 -10.07 -13.99
CA VAL A 28 -1.98 -10.15 -13.28
C VAL A 28 -1.15 -11.30 -13.84
N ARG A 29 0.15 -11.07 -14.02
CA ARG A 29 1.10 -12.04 -14.61
C ARG A 29 2.14 -12.47 -13.59
N ALA A 30 2.77 -13.61 -13.86
CA ALA A 30 3.90 -14.08 -13.07
C ALA A 30 5.05 -13.07 -13.14
N GLY A 31 5.57 -12.63 -11.99
CA GLY A 31 6.62 -11.62 -11.93
C GLY A 31 6.11 -10.23 -11.57
N ASP A 32 4.81 -9.97 -11.64
CA ASP A 32 4.23 -8.69 -11.23
C ASP A 32 4.41 -8.42 -9.72
N VAL A 33 4.39 -7.13 -9.37
CA VAL A 33 4.27 -6.62 -8.00
C VAL A 33 2.95 -5.87 -7.92
N ILE A 34 1.96 -6.45 -7.25
CA ILE A 34 0.68 -5.78 -6.99
C ILE A 34 0.93 -4.70 -5.94
N ALA A 35 0.60 -3.46 -6.27
CA ALA A 35 0.54 -2.34 -5.34
C ALA A 35 -0.92 -1.97 -5.09
N LEU A 36 -1.47 -2.41 -3.96
CA LEU A 36 -2.82 -2.04 -3.54
C LEU A 36 -2.72 -0.81 -2.63
N ILE A 37 -3.16 0.35 -3.13
CA ILE A 37 -2.94 1.66 -2.52
C ILE A 37 -4.27 2.28 -2.10
N GLY A 38 -4.23 3.18 -1.11
CA GLY A 38 -5.44 3.85 -0.63
C GLY A 38 -6.37 2.91 0.13
N CYS A 39 -5.83 1.83 0.69
CA CYS A 39 -6.54 0.90 1.57
C CYS A 39 -6.05 1.00 3.02
N GLY A 40 -5.28 2.04 3.33
CA GLY A 40 -4.88 2.39 4.69
C GLY A 40 -6.02 2.97 5.53
N PRO A 41 -5.70 3.52 6.73
CA PRO A 41 -6.67 4.12 7.64
C PRO A 41 -7.61 5.13 7.00
N MET A 42 -7.07 6.12 6.28
CA MET A 42 -7.87 7.16 5.62
C MET A 42 -8.63 6.65 4.40
N GLY A 43 -8.26 5.47 3.89
CA GLY A 43 -8.82 4.87 2.69
C GLY A 43 -10.04 4.04 2.97
N THR A 44 -9.85 2.92 3.66
CA THR A 44 -10.90 1.93 3.95
C THR A 44 -11.04 1.65 5.45
N GLY A 45 -10.34 2.38 6.31
CA GLY A 45 -10.24 2.01 7.72
C GLY A 45 -9.21 0.91 7.97
N MET A 46 -8.26 0.74 7.04
CA MET A 46 -7.18 -0.24 7.13
C MET A 46 -7.71 -1.69 7.21
N GLU A 47 -8.67 -2.06 6.36
CA GLU A 47 -9.24 -3.41 6.31
C GLU A 47 -8.20 -4.50 6.01
N GLU A 48 -8.49 -5.75 6.41
CA GLU A 48 -7.67 -6.90 6.04
C GLU A 48 -7.98 -7.36 4.61
N THR A 49 -6.97 -7.36 3.73
CA THR A 49 -7.12 -7.74 2.32
C THR A 49 -7.12 -9.27 2.11
N TYR A 50 -8.00 -9.99 2.81
CA TYR A 50 -8.07 -11.46 2.79
C TYR A 50 -8.47 -12.02 1.41
N GLN A 51 -9.38 -11.34 0.71
CA GLN A 51 -9.91 -11.84 -0.55
C GLN A 51 -8.85 -11.83 -1.63
N LEU A 52 -7.98 -10.80 -1.63
CA LEU A 52 -6.85 -10.73 -2.55
C LEU A 52 -5.79 -11.81 -2.29
N THR A 53 -5.39 -12.01 -1.03
CA THR A 53 -4.38 -13.04 -0.68
C THR A 53 -4.89 -14.46 -0.96
N SER A 54 -6.18 -14.70 -0.70
CA SER A 54 -6.86 -15.95 -1.03
C SER A 54 -6.90 -16.19 -2.55
N ALA A 55 -7.27 -15.19 -3.35
CA ALA A 55 -7.30 -15.31 -4.80
C ALA A 55 -5.92 -15.66 -5.41
N LEU A 56 -4.84 -15.06 -4.88
CA LEU A 56 -3.48 -15.37 -5.31
C LEU A 56 -3.08 -16.82 -5.04
N LYS A 57 -3.56 -17.43 -3.95
CA LYS A 57 -3.26 -18.82 -3.60
C LYS A 57 -3.76 -19.82 -4.65
N TYR A 58 -4.86 -19.50 -5.33
CA TYR A 58 -5.44 -20.36 -6.37
C TYR A 58 -4.79 -20.17 -7.75
N LEU A 59 -3.93 -19.16 -7.92
CA LEU A 59 -3.17 -19.00 -9.15
C LEU A 59 -1.93 -19.92 -9.15
N PRO A 60 -1.69 -20.71 -10.21
CA PRO A 60 -0.50 -21.54 -10.33
C PRO A 60 0.81 -20.76 -10.19
N HIS A 61 0.78 -19.48 -10.57
CA HIS A 61 1.92 -18.57 -10.50
C HIS A 61 1.82 -17.55 -9.35
N GLY A 62 0.87 -17.69 -8.42
CA GLY A 62 0.67 -16.75 -7.30
C GLY A 62 1.93 -16.53 -6.46
N LYS A 63 2.71 -17.60 -6.23
CA LYS A 63 4.01 -17.53 -5.53
C LYS A 63 5.06 -16.65 -6.21
N LYS A 64 4.88 -16.31 -7.49
CA LYS A 64 5.74 -15.43 -8.28
C LYS A 64 5.26 -13.99 -8.28
N VAL A 65 4.11 -13.68 -7.67
CA VAL A 65 3.55 -12.35 -7.50
C VAL A 65 3.85 -11.87 -6.07
N ALA A 66 4.16 -10.59 -5.91
CA ALA A 66 4.27 -9.96 -4.60
C ALA A 66 3.14 -8.96 -4.42
N LEU A 67 2.77 -8.72 -3.16
CA LEU A 67 1.76 -7.73 -2.77
C LEU A 67 2.40 -6.70 -1.85
N ILE A 68 2.26 -5.43 -2.17
CA ILE A 68 2.58 -4.30 -1.30
C ILE A 68 1.31 -3.47 -1.05
N THR A 69 1.06 -3.07 0.19
CA THR A 69 -0.12 -2.27 0.54
C THR A 69 0.10 -1.42 1.79
N ASP A 70 -0.61 -0.29 1.85
CA ASP A 70 -0.76 0.54 3.06
C ASP A 70 -1.82 -0.04 4.03
N ALA A 71 -2.51 -1.12 3.64
CA ALA A 71 -3.47 -1.86 4.44
C ALA A 71 -2.85 -3.01 5.27
N ARG A 72 -3.73 -3.81 5.88
CA ARG A 72 -3.42 -5.10 6.52
C ARG A 72 -3.59 -6.25 5.54
N PHE A 73 -2.91 -7.37 5.81
CA PHE A 73 -3.14 -8.62 5.09
C PHE A 73 -3.40 -9.76 6.09
N SER A 74 -4.22 -10.73 5.67
CA SER A 74 -4.48 -11.93 6.46
C SER A 74 -3.32 -12.93 6.32
N GLY A 75 -3.05 -13.69 7.39
CA GLY A 75 -1.90 -14.62 7.49
C GLY A 75 -1.84 -15.77 6.47
N VAL A 76 -2.80 -15.86 5.54
CA VAL A 76 -2.84 -16.86 4.46
C VAL A 76 -2.14 -16.31 3.21
N SER A 77 -0.85 -16.00 3.32
CA SER A 77 -0.05 -15.46 2.20
C SER A 77 0.67 -16.56 1.43
N THR A 78 0.72 -16.43 0.09
CA THR A 78 1.49 -17.32 -0.80
C THR A 78 2.48 -16.50 -1.62
N GLY A 79 3.53 -15.99 -0.97
CA GLY A 79 4.51 -15.11 -1.59
C GLY A 79 4.99 -14.05 -0.60
N ALA A 80 5.65 -12.99 -1.10
CA ALA A 80 5.94 -11.82 -0.29
C ALA A 80 4.71 -10.90 -0.26
N CYS A 81 4.06 -10.82 0.89
CA CYS A 81 3.02 -9.85 1.18
C CYS A 81 3.58 -8.86 2.22
N ILE A 82 3.59 -7.57 1.87
CA ILE A 82 4.12 -6.51 2.72
C ILE A 82 3.01 -5.48 2.91
N GLY A 83 2.45 -5.45 4.12
CA GLY A 83 1.44 -4.48 4.54
C GLY A 83 2.05 -3.36 5.37
N HIS A 84 1.19 -2.45 5.84
CA HIS A 84 1.56 -1.32 6.70
C HIS A 84 2.62 -0.40 6.07
N VAL A 85 2.68 -0.32 4.74
CA VAL A 85 3.60 0.60 4.07
C VAL A 85 3.18 2.03 4.41
N GLY A 86 4.06 2.73 5.14
CA GLY A 86 3.81 4.06 5.68
C GLY A 86 4.84 5.10 5.22
N PRO A 87 4.49 6.40 5.16
CA PRO A 87 3.14 6.96 5.30
C PRO A 87 2.15 6.36 4.29
N GLU A 88 0.87 6.26 4.66
CA GLU A 88 -0.14 5.69 3.75
C GLU A 88 -0.31 6.55 2.49
N ALA A 89 -0.88 5.98 1.42
CA ALA A 89 -1.02 6.68 0.15
C ALA A 89 -1.79 8.00 0.28
N LEU A 90 -2.89 8.00 1.05
CA LEU A 90 -3.76 9.18 1.25
C LEU A 90 -3.14 10.24 2.17
N ALA A 91 -2.14 9.88 2.98
CA ALA A 91 -1.32 10.80 3.75
C ALA A 91 -0.14 11.37 2.93
N GLY A 92 -0.12 11.15 1.61
CA GLY A 92 0.91 11.66 0.71
C GLY A 92 2.16 10.78 0.60
N GLY A 93 2.11 9.57 1.17
CA GLY A 93 3.22 8.62 1.17
C GLY A 93 3.65 8.15 -0.23
N PRO A 94 4.87 7.61 -0.36
CA PRO A 94 5.44 7.25 -1.66
C PRO A 94 4.62 6.20 -2.42
N LEU A 95 3.99 5.28 -1.70
CA LEU A 95 3.16 4.22 -2.28
C LEU A 95 2.03 4.79 -3.15
N GLY A 96 1.42 5.91 -2.72
CA GLY A 96 0.34 6.60 -3.43
C GLY A 96 0.77 7.25 -4.75
N ARG A 97 2.07 7.24 -5.07
CA ARG A 97 2.64 7.85 -6.28
C ARG A 97 3.09 6.83 -7.31
N LEU A 98 2.98 5.53 -7.02
CA LEU A 98 3.27 4.49 -7.99
C LEU A 98 2.35 4.57 -9.22
N ARG A 99 2.84 4.06 -10.34
CA ARG A 99 2.12 3.90 -11.61
C ARG A 99 2.33 2.50 -12.15
N ASP A 100 1.41 2.03 -12.98
CA ASP A 100 1.58 0.76 -13.68
C ASP A 100 2.90 0.74 -14.47
N GLY A 101 3.61 -0.40 -14.41
CA GLY A 101 4.88 -0.60 -15.09
C GLY A 101 6.12 -0.06 -14.36
N ASP A 102 5.95 0.71 -13.27
CA ASP A 102 7.07 1.10 -12.40
C ASP A 102 7.86 -0.14 -11.94
N THR A 103 9.19 -0.11 -12.02
CA THR A 103 10.00 -1.28 -11.62
C THR A 103 10.21 -1.28 -10.11
N ILE A 104 9.62 -2.24 -9.41
CA ILE A 104 9.75 -2.39 -7.96
C ILE A 104 10.75 -3.49 -7.62
N ARG A 105 11.71 -3.16 -6.77
CA ARG A 105 12.67 -4.10 -6.20
C ARG A 105 12.36 -4.32 -4.73
N ILE A 106 12.16 -5.58 -4.36
CA ILE A 106 11.93 -6.02 -2.98
C ILE A 106 13.13 -6.84 -2.54
N THR A 107 13.75 -6.44 -1.43
CA THR A 107 14.79 -7.21 -0.75
C THR A 107 14.36 -7.47 0.69
N VAL A 108 14.46 -8.72 1.13
CA VAL A 108 14.29 -9.10 2.54
C VAL A 108 15.43 -10.03 2.92
N ASP A 109 16.32 -9.57 3.78
CA ASP A 109 17.38 -10.35 4.39
C ASP A 109 16.92 -10.85 5.77
N ARG A 110 16.89 -12.17 5.92
CA ARG A 110 16.43 -12.83 7.16
C ARG A 110 17.54 -13.02 8.18
N VAL A 111 18.80 -12.78 7.80
CA VAL A 111 19.96 -12.89 8.69
C VAL A 111 20.20 -11.53 9.33
N SER A 112 20.30 -10.47 8.53
CA SER A 112 20.52 -9.11 9.03
C SER A 112 19.23 -8.42 9.50
N LEU A 113 18.07 -9.06 9.34
CA LEU A 113 16.74 -8.50 9.62
C LEU A 113 16.48 -7.16 8.92
N ALA A 114 17.02 -7.01 7.70
CA ALA A 114 16.88 -5.80 6.90
C ALA A 114 15.99 -6.05 5.68
N GLY A 115 15.22 -5.04 5.28
CA GLY A 115 14.42 -5.11 4.06
C GLY A 115 14.28 -3.75 3.39
N SER A 116 14.05 -3.77 2.07
CA SER A 116 13.76 -2.57 1.28
C SER A 116 12.71 -2.86 0.22
N ILE A 117 11.93 -1.82 -0.10
CA ILE A 117 11.04 -1.79 -1.26
C ILE A 117 11.38 -0.51 -2.01
N ASP A 118 12.00 -0.67 -3.17
CA ASP A 118 12.55 0.46 -3.93
C ASP A 118 11.82 0.57 -5.26
N LEU A 119 11.37 1.78 -5.61
CA LEU A 119 11.18 2.11 -7.01
C LEU A 119 12.56 2.23 -7.65
N VAL A 120 12.77 1.56 -8.77
CA VAL A 120 14.06 1.54 -9.46
C VAL A 120 13.89 2.17 -10.83
N VAL A 121 14.70 3.19 -11.09
CA VAL A 121 14.78 3.85 -12.41
C VAL A 121 16.18 3.64 -12.94
N GLU A 122 16.30 2.98 -14.11
CA GLU A 122 17.60 2.67 -14.74
C GLU A 122 18.57 1.92 -13.80
N GLY A 123 18.04 1.08 -12.91
CA GLY A 123 18.83 0.33 -11.92
C GLY A 123 19.10 1.06 -10.60
N ASP A 124 18.77 2.35 -10.51
CA ASP A 124 19.05 3.22 -9.36
C ASP A 124 17.78 3.51 -8.52
N ALA A 125 17.87 3.25 -7.22
CA ALA A 125 16.81 3.51 -6.25
C ALA A 125 16.73 4.99 -5.84
N CYS A 126 17.85 5.71 -5.83
CA CYS A 126 17.89 7.13 -5.47
C CYS A 126 17.08 7.97 -6.48
N ARG A 127 17.24 7.66 -7.78
CA ARG A 127 16.40 8.23 -8.84
C ARG A 127 14.93 7.86 -8.68
N GLY A 128 14.63 6.65 -8.22
CA GLY A 128 13.26 6.24 -7.88
C GLY A 128 12.67 7.12 -6.77
N THR A 129 13.41 7.39 -5.70
CA THR A 129 12.99 8.31 -4.64
C THR A 129 12.70 9.71 -5.17
N GLN A 130 13.58 10.25 -6.02
CA GLN A 130 13.39 11.56 -6.64
C GLN A 130 12.14 11.61 -7.53
N LEU A 131 11.93 10.56 -8.33
CA LEU A 131 10.76 10.44 -9.19
C LEU A 131 9.47 10.39 -8.37
N LEU A 132 9.44 9.62 -7.28
CA LEU A 132 8.29 9.58 -6.38
C LEU A 132 8.04 10.95 -5.76
N ALA A 133 9.06 11.65 -5.28
CA ALA A 133 8.91 12.97 -4.67
C ALA A 133 8.35 14.01 -5.66
N ALA A 134 8.76 13.97 -6.93
CA ALA A 134 8.32 14.92 -7.95
C ALA A 134 6.93 14.60 -8.54
N ARG A 135 6.47 13.34 -8.44
CA ARG A 135 5.24 12.87 -9.07
C ARG A 135 4.01 13.21 -8.21
N SER A 136 2.91 13.58 -8.85
CA SER A 136 1.62 13.76 -8.14
C SER A 136 1.09 12.41 -7.61
N PRO A 137 0.21 12.43 -6.59
CA PRO A 137 -0.54 11.23 -6.20
C PRO A 137 -1.27 10.58 -7.38
N HIS A 138 -1.54 9.29 -7.27
CA HIS A 138 -2.28 8.54 -8.29
C HIS A 138 -3.65 9.20 -8.55
N PRO A 139 -4.04 9.41 -9.82
CA PRO A 139 -5.25 10.17 -10.14
C PRO A 139 -6.53 9.55 -9.58
N ASP A 140 -6.57 8.22 -9.47
CA ASP A 140 -7.71 7.49 -8.90
C ASP A 140 -7.64 7.29 -7.38
N LEU A 141 -6.62 7.84 -6.70
CA LEU A 141 -6.48 7.70 -5.26
C LEU A 141 -7.51 8.57 -4.55
N ARG A 142 -8.39 7.93 -3.78
CA ARG A 142 -9.44 8.59 -3.01
C ARG A 142 -9.87 7.70 -1.84
N PRO A 143 -10.38 8.29 -0.73
CA PRO A 143 -11.05 7.54 0.31
C PRO A 143 -12.24 6.74 -0.24
N ASN A 144 -12.60 5.65 0.44
CA ASN A 144 -13.85 4.94 0.17
C ASN A 144 -15.03 5.89 0.47
N PRO A 145 -15.96 6.12 -0.49
CA PRO A 145 -17.11 6.99 -0.26
C PRO A 145 -18.03 6.51 0.88
N ASP A 146 -18.02 5.21 1.18
CA ASP A 146 -18.85 4.59 2.22
C ASP A 146 -18.10 4.44 3.55
N LEU A 147 -16.96 5.13 3.73
CA LEU A 147 -16.18 5.06 4.97
C LEU A 147 -16.97 5.65 6.15
N PRO A 148 -17.27 4.86 7.21
CA PRO A 148 -18.04 5.34 8.36
C PRO A 148 -17.40 6.56 9.04
N ASP A 149 -18.22 7.49 9.54
CA ASP A 149 -17.74 8.74 10.12
C ASP A 149 -16.85 8.55 11.35
N ASP A 150 -17.13 7.54 12.18
CA ASP A 150 -16.29 7.15 13.31
C ASP A 150 -14.91 6.66 12.86
N THR A 151 -14.86 5.91 11.75
CA THR A 151 -13.61 5.45 11.13
C THR A 151 -12.84 6.61 10.49
N ARG A 152 -13.55 7.54 9.84
CA ARG A 152 -12.95 8.77 9.31
C ARG A 152 -12.33 9.62 10.43
N LEU A 153 -13.06 9.80 11.53
CA LEU A 153 -12.57 10.51 12.70
C LEU A 153 -11.34 9.82 13.29
N TRP A 154 -11.41 8.51 13.50
CA TRP A 154 -10.29 7.70 13.97
C TRP A 154 -9.04 7.88 13.08
N ALA A 155 -9.19 7.77 11.76
CA ALA A 155 -8.09 7.92 10.83
C ALA A 155 -7.48 9.33 10.86
N ALA A 156 -8.30 10.38 10.99
CA ALA A 156 -7.83 11.76 11.12
C ALA A 156 -7.03 11.97 12.41
N LEU A 157 -7.52 11.48 13.55
CA LEU A 157 -6.82 11.55 14.83
C LEU A 157 -5.48 10.80 14.77
N GLN A 158 -5.46 9.61 14.16
CA GLN A 158 -4.23 8.86 13.98
C GLN A 158 -3.24 9.59 13.08
N ASN A 159 -3.70 10.14 11.95
CA ASN A 159 -2.83 10.90 11.04
C ASN A 159 -2.21 12.12 11.73
N LEU A 160 -2.99 12.86 12.53
CA LEU A 160 -2.48 13.97 13.33
C LEU A 160 -1.44 13.52 14.36
N SER A 161 -1.60 12.31 14.90
CA SER A 161 -0.69 11.70 15.88
C SER A 161 0.56 11.07 15.25
N GLY A 162 0.87 11.38 13.99
CA GLY A 162 2.03 10.80 13.27
C GLY A 162 1.71 9.53 12.47
N GLY A 163 0.44 9.17 12.33
CA GLY A 163 -0.06 8.08 11.50
C GLY A 163 0.10 6.68 12.11
N THR A 164 -0.47 5.67 11.44
CA THR A 164 -0.34 4.27 11.89
C THR A 164 1.10 3.74 11.79
N TRP A 165 1.94 4.38 10.97
CA TRP A 165 3.38 4.11 10.90
C TRP A 165 4.18 4.68 12.08
N GLY A 166 3.59 5.60 12.85
CA GLY A 166 4.14 6.14 14.09
C GLY A 166 3.90 5.26 15.33
N GLY A 167 3.28 4.08 15.17
CA GLY A 167 3.00 3.16 16.27
C GLY A 167 1.54 3.09 16.71
N CYS A 168 0.62 3.75 15.98
CA CYS A 168 -0.83 3.74 16.25
C CYS A 168 -1.22 4.28 17.63
N VAL A 169 -0.45 5.23 18.18
CA VAL A 169 -0.71 5.87 19.47
C VAL A 169 -1.24 7.28 19.25
N TYR A 170 -2.27 7.67 20.00
CA TYR A 170 -2.77 9.04 19.97
C TYR A 170 -1.79 10.00 20.65
N ASP A 171 -1.44 11.07 19.96
CA ASP A 171 -0.83 12.26 20.54
C ASP A 171 -1.95 13.16 21.07
N VAL A 172 -2.30 12.95 22.34
CA VAL A 172 -3.42 13.65 22.99
C VAL A 172 -3.19 15.16 22.99
N ASP A 173 -1.96 15.60 23.21
CA ASP A 173 -1.64 17.03 23.28
C ASP A 173 -1.79 17.67 21.89
N ALA A 174 -1.25 17.05 20.84
CA ALA A 174 -1.41 17.52 19.47
C ALA A 174 -2.89 17.58 19.04
N ILE A 175 -3.69 16.58 19.43
CA ILE A 175 -5.14 16.55 19.16
C ILE A 175 -5.86 17.70 19.86
N VAL A 176 -5.61 17.88 21.16
CA VAL A 176 -6.27 18.93 21.95
C VAL A 176 -5.86 20.32 21.45
N GLU A 177 -4.59 20.53 21.13
CA GLU A 177 -4.09 21.78 20.54
C GLU A 177 -4.78 22.09 19.21
N ALA A 178 -4.86 21.12 18.30
CA ALA A 178 -5.54 21.30 17.01
C ALA A 178 -7.02 21.67 17.20
N LEU A 179 -7.74 21.00 18.11
CA LEU A 179 -9.15 21.31 18.40
C LEU A 179 -9.34 22.72 18.96
N ASN A 180 -8.47 23.16 19.87
CA ASN A 180 -8.55 24.49 20.48
C ASN A 180 -8.16 25.61 19.51
N SER A 181 -7.28 25.34 18.54
CA SER A 181 -6.85 26.34 17.53
C SER A 181 -7.93 26.72 16.51
N MET A 182 -9.03 25.97 16.46
CA MET A 182 -10.15 26.18 15.53
C MET A 182 -11.29 27.03 16.12
N GLY A 183 -11.22 27.39 17.41
CA GLY A 183 -12.19 28.23 18.12
C GLY A 183 -11.70 29.67 18.29
#